data_AF-A0A354EWI0-F1
#
_entry.id   AF-A0A354EWI0-F1
#
_cell.length_a   1.000
_cell.length_b   1.000
_cell.length_c   1.000
_cell.angle_alpha   90.00
_cell.angle_beta   90.00
_cell.angle_gamma   90.00
#
_symmetry.space_group_name_H-M   'P 1'
#
loop_
_entity.id
_entity.type
_entity.pdbx_description
1 polymer ?
#
loop_
_entity_poly.entity_id
_entity_poly.type
_entity_poly.pdbx_seq_one_letter_code
_entity_poly.pdbx_strand_id
1 'polypeptide(L)' 'GGLNGMFIDTTALKEQVIDDVILSAFGSAGQRCSALRILYVPKDSADALIEGLKGALAVQTVADPADPKTDIGP' A
#
# COMPACT_ATOMS: atom_id res chain seq x y z
N GLY A 1 -9.03 11.84 12.61
CA GLY A 1 -8.22 10.62 12.85
C GLY A 1 -8.96 9.40 12.31
N GLY A 2 -8.33 8.23 12.30
CA GLY A 2 -8.97 6.98 11.88
C GLY A 2 -8.00 5.79 11.92
N LEU A 3 -8.53 4.60 12.17
CA LEU A 3 -7.81 3.33 12.12
C LEU A 3 -8.37 2.54 10.94
N ASN A 4 -8.09 3.03 9.73
CA ASN A 4 -8.82 2.66 8.51
C ASN A 4 -8.45 1.24 8.06
N GLY A 5 -9.47 0.42 7.79
CA GLY A 5 -9.32 -0.96 7.34
C GLY A 5 -9.71 -1.15 5.87
N MET A 6 -9.05 -2.09 5.19
CA MET A 6 -9.43 -2.58 3.86
C MET A 6 -9.61 -4.09 3.93
N PHE A 7 -10.71 -4.61 3.37
CA PHE A 7 -11.01 -6.04 3.32
C PHE A 7 -10.91 -6.51 1.87
N ILE A 8 -10.11 -7.56 1.66
CA ILE A 8 -9.90 -8.21 0.38
C ILE A 8 -10.42 -9.63 0.48
N ASP A 9 -11.10 -10.11 -0.56
CA ASP A 9 -11.52 -11.50 -0.67
C ASP A 9 -10.74 -12.24 -1.78
N THR A 10 -11.07 -13.50 -2.01
CA THR A 10 -10.39 -14.35 -3.00
C THR A 10 -10.74 -14.00 -4.45
N THR A 11 -11.69 -13.11 -4.69
CA THR A 11 -12.14 -12.69 -6.02
C THR A 11 -11.45 -11.42 -6.50
N ALA A 12 -10.81 -10.68 -5.59
CA ALA A 12 -10.06 -9.48 -5.93
C ALA A 12 -8.85 -9.78 -6.82
N LEU A 13 -8.60 -8.92 -7.80
CA LEU A 13 -7.41 -8.99 -8.64
C LEU A 13 -6.18 -8.56 -7.84
N LYS A 14 -5.19 -9.43 -7.73
CA LYS A 14 -4.03 -9.24 -6.83
C LYS A 14 -3.22 -7.99 -7.16
N GLU A 15 -3.02 -7.71 -8.44
CA GLU A 15 -2.24 -6.57 -8.92
C GLU A 15 -2.92 -5.25 -8.54
N GLN A 16 -4.24 -5.17 -8.72
CA GLN A 16 -5.02 -3.99 -8.29
C GLN A 16 -5.00 -3.82 -6.77
N VAL A 17 -5.11 -4.92 -6.02
CA VAL A 17 -5.01 -4.86 -4.55
C VAL A 17 -3.66 -4.30 -4.12
N ILE A 18 -2.57 -4.71 -4.77
CA ILE A 18 -1.24 -4.19 -4.48
C ILE A 18 -1.19 -2.67 -4.75
N ASP A 19 -1.60 -2.24 -5.94
CA ASP A 19 -1.58 -0.81 -6.31
C ASP A 19 -2.40 0.05 -5.33
N ASP A 20 -3.62 -0.39 -5.01
CA ASP A 20 -4.52 0.33 -4.12
C ASP A 20 -4.00 0.38 -2.68
N VAL A 21 -3.38 -0.70 -2.20
CA VAL A 21 -2.76 -0.73 -0.86
C VAL A 21 -1.55 0.19 -0.81
N ILE A 22 -0.69 0.18 -1.83
CA ILE A 22 0.49 1.07 -1.89
C ILE A 22 0.05 2.53 -1.83
N LEU A 23 -0.88 2.92 -2.70
CA LEU A 23 -1.38 4.29 -2.74
C LEU A 23 -2.09 4.69 -1.45
N SER A 24 -2.93 3.81 -0.91
CA SER A 24 -3.73 4.11 0.28
C SER A 24 -2.92 4.17 1.56
N ALA A 25 -1.91 3.31 1.73
CA ALA A 25 -1.11 3.24 2.96
C ALA A 25 0.08 4.19 2.93
N PHE A 26 0.76 4.31 1.79
CA PHE A 26 2.05 4.99 1.68
C PHE A 26 2.00 6.28 0.88
N GLY A 27 0.92 6.52 0.12
CA GLY A 27 0.69 7.81 -0.54
C GLY A 27 0.75 8.97 0.45
N SER A 28 1.47 10.02 0.09
CA SER A 28 1.81 11.15 0.99
C SER A 28 2.47 10.69 2.30
N ALA A 29 3.35 9.69 2.23
CA ALA A 29 4.01 9.06 3.39
C ALA A 29 3.04 8.53 4.46
N GLY A 30 1.80 8.20 4.08
CA GLY A 30 0.77 7.76 5.03
C GLY A 30 0.30 8.87 5.98
N GLN A 31 0.62 10.14 5.70
CA GLN A 31 0.27 11.32 6.51
C GLN A 31 -1.15 11.82 6.23
N ARG A 32 -2.02 10.96 5.70
CA ARG A 32 -3.45 11.25 5.49
C ARG A 32 -4.28 10.64 6.61
N CYS A 33 -5.30 11.36 7.06
CA CYS A 33 -6.27 10.83 8.03
C CYS A 33 -7.05 9.63 7.49
N SER A 34 -7.17 9.52 6.16
CA SER A 34 -7.78 8.42 5.43
C SER A 34 -6.80 7.30 5.04
N ALA A 35 -5.52 7.41 5.40
CA ALA A 35 -4.52 6.41 5.01
C ALA A 35 -4.89 5.03 5.58
N LEU A 36 -4.67 3.99 4.78
CA LEU A 36 -4.90 2.60 5.16
C LEU A 36 -3.98 2.22 6.34
N ARG A 37 -4.54 1.60 7.38
CA ARG A 37 -3.82 1.17 8.59
C ARG A 37 -3.85 -0.33 8.81
N ILE A 38 -4.93 -0.99 8.40
CA ILE A 38 -5.09 -2.44 8.55
C ILE A 38 -5.61 -3.04 7.24
N LEU A 39 -4.90 -4.03 6.71
CA LEU A 39 -5.33 -4.82 5.57
C LEU A 39 -5.77 -6.21 6.04
N TYR A 40 -7.01 -6.60 5.74
CA TYR A 40 -7.56 -7.93 6.00
C TYR A 40 -7.60 -8.71 4.69
N VAL A 41 -6.92 -9.86 4.67
CA VAL A 41 -6.79 -10.73 3.49
C VAL A 41 -7.12 -12.18 3.84
N PRO A 42 -7.56 -13.00 2.88
CA PRO A 42 -7.74 -14.44 3.09
C PRO A 42 -6.41 -15.10 3.46
N LYS A 43 -6.45 -16.00 4.43
CA LYS A 43 -5.25 -16.67 4.96
C LYS A 43 -4.43 -17.35 3.86
N ASP A 44 -5.09 -17.99 2.91
CA ASP A 44 -4.45 -18.80 1.86
C ASP A 44 -3.76 -17.93 0.78
N SER A 45 -4.09 -16.64 0.68
CA SER A 45 -3.46 -15.70 -0.26
C SER A 45 -2.53 -14.68 0.41
N ALA A 46 -2.48 -14.66 1.75
CA ALA A 46 -1.76 -13.66 2.52
C ALA A 46 -0.26 -13.60 2.18
N ASP A 47 0.42 -14.75 2.14
CA ASP A 47 1.87 -14.80 1.88
C ASP A 47 2.21 -14.22 0.50
N ALA A 48 1.45 -14.61 -0.54
CA ALA A 48 1.66 -14.11 -1.89
C ALA A 48 1.40 -12.60 -2.01
N LEU A 49 0.36 -12.09 -1.34
CA LEU A 49 0.07 -10.65 -1.30
C LEU A 49 1.16 -9.87 -0.54
N ILE A 50 1.63 -10.38 0.59
CA ILE A 50 2.70 -9.76 1.37
C ILE A 50 4.00 -9.67 0.55
N GLU A 51 4.37 -10.74 -0.16
CA GLU A 51 5.55 -10.71 -1.02
C GLU A 51 5.40 -9.72 -2.19
N GLY A 52 4.22 -9.66 -2.81
CA GLY A 52 3.92 -8.66 -3.84
C GLY A 52 4.02 -7.22 -3.32
N LEU A 53 3.46 -6.95 -2.14
CA LEU A 53 3.53 -5.64 -1.49
C LEU A 53 4.97 -5.24 -1.14
N LYS A 54 5.78 -6.17 -0.63
CA LYS A 54 7.21 -5.92 -0.38
C LYS A 54 7.95 -5.57 -1.66
N GLY A 55 7.69 -6.29 -2.75
CA GLY A 55 8.27 -6.00 -4.07
C GLY A 55 7.88 -4.62 -4.58
N ALA A 56 6.58 -4.28 -4.49
CA ALA A 56 6.07 -2.98 -4.90
C ALA A 56 6.63 -1.82 -4.05
N LEU A 57 6.83 -2.03 -2.75
CA LEU A 57 7.47 -1.06 -1.85
C LEU A 57 8.96 -0.89 -2.15
N ALA A 58 9.67 -1.98 -2.47
CA ALA A 58 11.12 -1.96 -2.71
C ALA A 58 11.53 -1.12 -3.92
N VAL A 59 10.60 -0.86 -4.84
CA VAL A 59 10.83 -0.02 -6.03
C VAL A 59 10.41 1.44 -5.84
N GLN A 60 9.82 1.81 -4.69
CA GLN A 60 9.45 3.19 -4.39
C GLN A 60 10.68 4.03 -4.02
N THR A 61 10.73 5.26 -4.53
CA THR A 61 11.79 6.23 -4.23
C THR A 61 11.38 7.13 -3.08
N VAL A 62 12.09 7.02 -1.94
CA VAL A 62 11.94 7.91 -0.79
C VAL A 62 12.99 9.01 -0.85
N ALA A 63 12.59 10.25 -1.12
CA ALA A 63 13.52 11.34 -1.39
C ALA A 63 12.88 12.73 -1.23
N ASP A 64 13.56 13.77 -1.75
CA ASP A 64 13.08 15.16 -1.76
C ASP A 64 11.80 15.28 -2.61
N PRO A 65 10.67 15.78 -2.07
CA PRO A 65 9.42 15.91 -2.82
C PRO A 65 9.49 16.88 -4.00
N ALA A 66 10.55 17.68 -4.13
CA ALA A 66 10.79 18.52 -5.32
C ALA A 66 11.33 17.74 -6.53
N ASP A 67 11.87 16.53 -6.35
CA ASP A 67 12.31 15.67 -7.46
C ASP A 67 11.10 14.91 -8.05
N PRO A 68 10.79 15.03 -9.35
CA PRO A 68 9.69 14.32 -9.99
C PRO A 68 9.83 12.79 -9.99
N LYS A 69 10.99 12.25 -9.61
CA LYS A 69 11.20 10.81 -9.42
C LYS A 69 10.85 10.33 -8.01
N THR A 70 10.57 11.23 -7.08
CA THR A 70 10.20 10.88 -5.70
C THR A 70 8.77 10.37 -5.66
N ASP A 71 8.59 9.14 -5.18
CA ASP A 71 7.27 8.57 -4.94
C ASP A 71 6.74 8.92 -3.55
N ILE A 72 7.63 8.94 -2.55
CA ILE A 72 7.30 9.15 -1.14
C ILE A 72 8.23 10.23 -0.55
N GLY A 73 7.65 11.36 -0.16
CA GLY A 73 8.35 12.44 0.55
C GLY A 73 8.49 12.21 2.07
N PRO A 74 9.05 13.18 2.80
CA PRO A 74 9.10 13.17 4.27
C PRO A 74 7.71 13.34 4.93
#